data_AF-A0A519ZRW0-F1
#
_entry.id   AF-A0A519ZRW0-F1
#
_cell.length_a   1.000
_cell.length_b   1.000
_cell.length_c   1.000
_cell.angle_alpha   90.00
_cell.angle_beta   90.00
_cell.angle_gamma   90.00
#
_symmetry.space_group_name_H-M   'P 1'
#
loop_
_entity.id
_entity.type
_entity.pdbx_description
1 polymer ?
#
loop_
_entity_poly.entity_id
_entity_poly.type
_entity_poly.pdbx_seq_one_letter_code
_entity_poly.pdbx_strand_id
1 'polypeptide(L)'
;MESSPGSRLNFENTEIAFRNKSNSELNKAYWLFKIIGSNFLTQIGPPITNFFLKIGLPIKGMIKATIFKQFCGGETIQECEAAIAQLHKGGVGTILDYSVEGEDEEEVFDFTCAEIIRTIERADGDNRIPITVFKVTGIGRFALLEKLDAKQDLNDTETAEFERVKARCQKICAAAAAKNVPVMIDAEETWIQDTIDALALDMMRLFNKEQVIVYNTYQMYRHDKLADMQADHLIAKESGFLLGVKMVRGAY
;
A
#
# COMPACT_ATOMS: atom_id res chain seq x y z
N MET A 1 -17.98 -15.52 16.70
CA MET A 1 -17.77 -14.48 17.73
C MET A 1 -19.10 -13.80 17.97
N GLU A 2 -19.81 -14.24 19.01
CA GLU A 2 -21.03 -13.59 19.45
C GLU A 2 -20.66 -12.26 20.10
N SER A 3 -21.07 -11.15 19.49
CA SER A 3 -20.91 -9.82 20.06
C SER A 3 -21.75 -9.71 21.33
N SER A 4 -21.10 -9.34 22.44
CA SER A 4 -21.75 -9.07 23.73
C SER A 4 -22.94 -8.11 23.55
N PRO A 5 -24.15 -8.45 24.05
CA PRO A 5 -25.33 -7.61 23.92
C PRO A 5 -25.24 -6.49 24.96
N GLY A 6 -24.84 -5.27 24.54
CA GLY A 6 -24.87 -4.13 25.48
C GLY A 6 -24.22 -2.82 25.06
N SER A 7 -23.41 -2.76 24.01
CA SER A 7 -22.89 -1.46 23.52
C SER A 7 -23.16 -1.30 22.04
N ARG A 8 -24.07 -0.40 21.68
CA ARG A 8 -24.23 0.06 20.30
C ARG A 8 -22.89 0.62 19.84
N LEU A 9 -22.29 0.01 18.83
CA LEU A 9 -21.02 0.45 18.25
C LEU A 9 -21.17 1.92 17.82
N ASN A 10 -20.39 2.82 18.42
CA ASN A 10 -20.49 4.25 18.19
C ASN A 10 -19.20 4.75 17.51
N PHE A 11 -19.28 4.94 16.19
CA PHE A 11 -18.15 5.42 15.38
C PHE A 11 -17.77 6.89 15.67
N GLU A 12 -18.65 7.66 16.33
CA GLU A 12 -18.38 9.05 16.72
C GLU A 12 -17.66 9.14 18.09
N ASN A 13 -17.43 8.02 18.77
CA ASN A 13 -16.72 8.02 20.04
C ASN A 13 -15.20 8.13 19.83
N THR A 14 -14.72 9.36 19.70
CA THR A 14 -13.30 9.68 19.52
C THR A 14 -12.45 9.36 20.75
N GLU A 15 -13.03 9.30 21.96
CA GLU A 15 -12.32 8.88 23.18
C GLU A 15 -11.77 7.47 23.01
N ILE A 16 -12.57 6.54 22.46
CA ILE A 16 -12.12 5.18 22.16
C ILE A 16 -11.03 5.19 21.09
N ALA A 17 -11.21 5.98 20.02
CA ALA A 17 -10.26 6.06 18.91
C ALA A 17 -8.87 6.58 19.33
N PHE A 18 -8.83 7.52 20.29
CA PHE A 18 -7.61 8.18 20.73
C PHE A 18 -7.16 7.78 22.15
N ARG A 19 -7.76 6.75 22.76
CA ARG A 19 -7.47 6.31 24.14
C ARG A 19 -6.01 5.96 24.40
N ASN A 20 -5.27 5.62 23.34
CA ASN A 20 -3.87 5.24 23.40
C ASN A 20 -2.92 6.45 23.19
N LYS A 21 -3.46 7.67 23.10
CA LYS A 21 -2.70 8.92 22.94
C LYS A 21 -2.81 9.79 24.19
N SER A 22 -1.71 10.43 24.53
CA SER A 22 -1.66 11.48 25.55
C SER A 22 -2.16 12.82 25.01
N ASN A 23 -2.59 13.73 25.89
CA ASN A 23 -2.94 15.11 25.53
C ASN A 23 -1.80 15.84 24.81
N SER A 24 -0.54 15.52 25.13
CA SER A 24 0.63 16.10 24.44
C SER A 24 0.70 15.63 22.99
N GLU A 25 0.48 14.33 22.73
CA GLU A 25 0.47 13.78 21.38
C GLU A 25 -0.70 14.34 20.56
N LEU A 26 -1.88 14.44 21.14
CA LEU A 26 -3.05 15.02 20.48
C LEU A 26 -2.84 16.50 20.13
N ASN A 27 -2.27 17.30 21.04
CA ASN A 27 -1.95 18.70 20.76
C ASN A 27 -0.88 18.84 19.67
N LYS A 28 0.13 17.97 19.64
CA LYS A 28 1.14 17.95 18.57
C LYS A 28 0.51 17.64 17.21
N ALA A 29 -0.33 16.60 17.15
CA ALA A 29 -1.05 16.24 15.93
C ALA A 29 -1.95 17.40 15.46
N TYR A 30 -2.71 18.02 16.37
CA TYR A 30 -3.56 19.17 16.05
C TYR A 30 -2.79 20.31 15.38
N TRP A 31 -1.66 20.73 15.95
CA TRP A 31 -0.85 21.80 15.36
C TRP A 31 -0.22 21.39 14.04
N LEU A 32 0.24 20.15 13.91
CA LEU A 32 0.77 19.61 12.67
C LEU A 32 -0.28 19.67 11.55
N PHE A 33 -1.49 19.16 11.79
CA PHE A 33 -2.58 19.22 10.82
C PHE A 33 -3.02 20.65 10.50
N LYS A 34 -3.00 21.56 11.49
CA LYS A 34 -3.30 22.98 11.25
C LYS A 34 -2.26 23.66 10.34
N ILE A 35 -0.98 23.28 10.45
CA ILE A 35 0.10 23.75 9.58
C ILE A 35 -0.08 23.18 8.16
N ILE A 36 -0.31 21.88 8.05
CA ILE A 36 -0.50 21.20 6.74
C ILE A 36 -1.77 21.70 6.04
N GLY A 37 -2.81 22.07 6.78
CA GLY A 37 -4.03 22.66 6.21
C GLY A 37 -3.86 24.10 5.70
N SER A 38 -2.68 24.71 5.84
CA SER A 38 -2.42 26.06 5.32
C SER A 38 -1.88 26.00 3.89
N ASN A 39 -2.69 26.42 2.92
CA ASN A 39 -2.30 26.51 1.50
C ASN A 39 -1.02 27.30 1.25
N PHE A 40 -0.76 28.35 2.05
CA PHE A 40 0.46 29.12 1.93
C PHE A 40 1.69 28.30 2.32
N LEU A 41 1.65 27.64 3.49
CA LEU A 41 2.79 26.88 4.00
C LEU A 41 3.07 25.63 3.18
N THR A 42 2.04 24.97 2.63
CA THR A 42 2.24 23.81 1.74
C THR A 42 2.87 24.18 0.41
N GLN A 43 2.68 25.42 -0.07
CA GLN A 43 3.33 25.90 -1.29
C GLN A 43 4.79 26.34 -1.07
N ILE A 44 5.09 27.03 0.04
CA ILE A 44 6.46 27.54 0.29
C ILE A 44 7.37 26.55 1.04
N GLY A 45 6.79 25.59 1.77
CA GLY A 45 7.51 24.66 2.63
C GLY A 45 8.47 23.72 1.89
N PRO A 46 8.03 23.00 0.84
CA PRO A 46 8.89 22.06 0.11
C PRO A 46 10.11 22.74 -0.54
N PRO A 47 10.01 23.89 -1.24
CA PRO A 47 11.17 24.59 -1.79
C PRO A 47 12.22 24.96 -0.72
N ILE A 48 11.78 25.47 0.44
CA ILE A 48 12.66 25.86 1.54
C ILE A 48 13.35 24.63 2.14
N THR A 49 12.58 23.56 2.38
CA THR A 49 13.10 22.31 2.95
C THR A 49 14.16 21.70 2.02
N ASN A 50 13.89 21.66 0.72
CA ASN A 50 14.81 21.16 -0.29
C ASN A 50 16.09 22.01 -0.37
N PHE A 51 15.96 23.34 -0.27
CA PHE A 51 17.13 24.23 -0.20
C PHE A 51 17.99 23.92 1.03
N PHE A 52 17.38 23.81 2.22
CA PHE A 52 18.10 23.49 3.46
C PHE A 52 18.79 22.13 3.42
N LEU A 53 18.16 21.10 2.84
CA LEU A 53 18.79 19.80 2.65
C LEU A 53 19.98 19.88 1.68
N LYS A 54 19.84 20.62 0.57
CA LYS A 54 20.91 20.78 -0.43
C LYS A 54 22.15 21.47 0.12
N ILE A 55 21.98 22.46 1.00
CA ILE A 55 23.12 23.15 1.65
C ILE A 55 23.66 22.38 2.87
N GLY A 56 23.12 21.20 3.17
CA GLY A 56 23.58 20.36 4.29
C GLY A 56 23.15 20.84 5.67
N LEU A 57 22.12 21.69 5.78
CA LEU A 57 21.58 22.11 7.07
C LEU A 57 20.97 20.89 7.80
N PRO A 58 21.28 20.64 9.09
CA PRO A 58 20.91 19.42 9.79
C PRO A 58 19.43 19.41 10.25
N ILE A 59 18.49 19.65 9.33
CA ILE A 59 17.05 19.70 9.61
C ILE A 59 16.36 18.33 9.60
N LYS A 60 17.07 17.26 9.20
CA LYS A 60 16.52 15.90 9.12
C LYS A 60 15.89 15.44 10.44
N GLY A 61 16.53 15.75 11.57
CA GLY A 61 16.00 15.40 12.90
C GLY A 61 14.66 16.09 13.22
N MET A 62 14.48 17.34 12.77
CA MET A 62 13.22 18.06 12.95
C MET A 62 12.10 17.49 12.08
N ILE A 63 12.41 17.15 10.81
CA ILE A 63 11.46 16.47 9.92
C ILE A 63 11.05 15.12 10.52
N LYS A 64 12.04 14.34 11.01
CA LYS A 64 11.82 13.05 11.67
C LYS A 64 10.91 13.20 12.90
N ALA A 65 11.14 14.22 13.72
CA ALA A 65 10.39 14.46 14.94
C ALA A 65 8.96 15.01 14.73
N THR A 66 8.60 15.40 13.50
CA THR A 66 7.32 16.05 13.18
C THR A 66 6.50 15.24 12.17
N ILE A 67 6.57 15.59 10.88
CA ILE A 67 5.77 15.01 9.79
C ILE A 67 6.00 13.51 9.72
N PHE A 68 7.27 13.09 9.70
CA PHE A 68 7.62 11.67 9.59
C PHE A 68 7.03 10.84 10.73
N LYS A 69 7.17 11.30 11.99
CA LYS A 69 6.62 10.61 13.16
C LYS A 69 5.10 10.47 13.13
N GLN A 70 4.39 11.37 12.44
CA GLN A 70 2.93 11.31 12.34
C GLN A 70 2.46 10.34 11.26
N PHE A 71 3.18 10.26 10.13
CA PHE A 71 2.71 9.55 8.92
C PHE A 71 3.46 8.25 8.62
N CYS A 72 4.68 8.07 9.12
CA CYS A 72 5.52 6.91 8.85
C CYS A 72 5.70 6.07 10.12
N GLY A 73 5.63 4.74 9.97
CA GLY A 73 5.88 3.79 11.07
C GLY A 73 7.35 3.72 11.48
N GLY A 74 8.27 4.02 10.56
CA GLY A 74 9.72 3.96 10.71
C GLY A 74 10.41 4.15 9.36
N GLU A 75 11.73 4.40 9.36
CA GLU A 75 12.53 4.44 8.11
C GLU A 75 12.92 3.04 7.61
N THR A 76 12.83 2.05 8.49
CA THR A 76 13.13 0.65 8.20
C THR A 76 12.06 -0.25 8.80
N ILE A 77 11.98 -1.49 8.32
CA ILE A 77 11.09 -2.51 8.89
C ILE A 77 11.33 -2.68 10.40
N GLN A 78 12.58 -2.57 10.85
CA GLN A 78 12.95 -2.69 12.26
C GLN A 78 12.45 -1.50 13.08
N GLU A 79 12.54 -0.27 12.55
CA GLU A 79 12.02 0.91 13.24
C GLU A 79 10.48 0.86 13.40
N CYS A 80 9.77 0.17 12.51
CA CYS A 80 8.32 -0.01 12.59
C CYS A 80 7.85 -0.87 13.78
N GLU A 81 8.73 -1.61 14.47
CA GLU A 81 8.36 -2.53 15.56
C GLU A 81 7.59 -1.84 16.69
N ALA A 82 8.00 -0.62 17.06
CA ALA A 82 7.35 0.15 18.11
C ALA A 82 5.90 0.50 17.72
N ALA A 83 5.66 0.84 16.45
CA ALA A 83 4.33 1.13 15.93
C ALA A 83 3.47 -0.14 15.87
N ILE A 84 4.03 -1.25 15.37
CA ILE A 84 3.37 -2.56 15.31
C ILE A 84 2.90 -2.99 16.71
N ALA A 85 3.80 -2.95 17.70
CA ALA A 85 3.47 -3.33 19.07
C ALA A 85 2.41 -2.42 19.69
N GLN A 86 2.46 -1.11 19.40
CA GLN A 86 1.48 -0.15 19.93
C GLN A 86 0.09 -0.34 19.33
N LEU A 87 -0.01 -0.57 18.02
CA LEU A 87 -1.28 -0.87 17.34
C LEU A 87 -1.87 -2.19 17.82
N HIS A 88 -1.02 -3.21 17.98
CA HIS A 88 -1.45 -4.54 18.41
C HIS A 88 -2.04 -4.55 19.83
N LYS A 89 -1.56 -3.70 20.75
CA LYS A 89 -2.20 -3.53 22.08
C LYS A 89 -3.67 -3.09 21.99
N GLY A 90 -4.05 -2.40 20.90
CA GLY A 90 -5.42 -2.01 20.61
C GLY A 90 -6.20 -3.03 19.78
N GLY A 91 -5.63 -4.21 19.50
CA GLY A 91 -6.21 -5.21 18.61
C GLY A 91 -6.15 -4.85 17.12
N VAL A 92 -5.29 -3.89 16.74
CA VAL A 92 -5.14 -3.43 15.35
C VAL A 92 -3.94 -4.12 14.71
N GLY A 93 -4.18 -4.79 13.58
CA GLY A 93 -3.11 -5.34 12.72
C GLY A 93 -2.42 -4.24 11.92
N THR A 94 -1.16 -4.46 11.56
CA THR A 94 -0.33 -3.54 10.79
C THR A 94 -0.14 -4.05 9.37
N ILE A 95 -0.13 -3.13 8.41
CA ILE A 95 0.32 -3.40 7.04
C ILE A 95 1.63 -2.66 6.87
N LEU A 96 2.69 -3.37 6.51
CA LEU A 96 3.98 -2.76 6.16
C LEU A 96 3.93 -2.34 4.68
N ASP A 97 3.65 -1.06 4.45
CA ASP A 97 3.61 -0.45 3.11
C ASP A 97 4.94 0.27 2.82
N TYR A 98 5.72 -0.25 1.88
CA TYR A 98 6.96 0.39 1.44
C TYR A 98 6.63 1.49 0.42
N SER A 99 6.83 2.75 0.83
CA SER A 99 6.28 3.93 0.15
C SER A 99 7.07 4.42 -1.08
N VAL A 100 7.45 3.51 -1.99
CA VAL A 100 8.09 3.87 -3.27
C VAL A 100 7.09 3.70 -4.41
N GLU A 101 6.95 4.75 -5.23
CA GLU A 101 6.05 4.85 -6.38
C GLU A 101 6.63 5.86 -7.39
N GLY A 102 6.28 5.72 -8.67
CA GLY A 102 6.62 6.71 -9.70
C GLY A 102 8.11 6.84 -10.04
N GLU A 103 8.88 5.76 -9.87
CA GLU A 103 10.29 5.68 -10.26
C GLU A 103 10.42 5.26 -11.75
N ASP A 104 11.60 5.48 -12.35
CA ASP A 104 11.86 5.20 -13.77
C ASP A 104 13.04 4.23 -14.02
N GLU A 105 13.74 3.79 -12.97
CA GLU A 105 15.01 3.05 -13.07
C GLU A 105 14.87 1.58 -12.65
N GLU A 106 15.42 0.66 -13.45
CA GLU A 106 15.30 -0.79 -13.23
C GLU A 106 15.93 -1.26 -11.91
N GLU A 107 17.06 -0.68 -11.52
CA GLU A 107 17.72 -0.99 -10.25
C GLU A 107 16.84 -0.61 -9.05
N VAL A 108 16.06 0.47 -9.17
CA VAL A 108 15.13 0.91 -8.13
C VAL A 108 13.95 -0.06 -8.04
N PHE A 109 13.40 -0.52 -9.18
CA PHE A 109 12.34 -1.52 -9.20
C PHE A 109 12.79 -2.87 -8.60
N ASP A 110 14.02 -3.30 -8.88
CA ASP A 110 14.58 -4.52 -8.30
C ASP A 110 14.80 -4.39 -6.79
N PHE A 111 15.29 -3.23 -6.34
CA PHE A 111 15.43 -2.93 -4.92
C PHE A 111 14.05 -2.93 -4.23
N THR A 112 13.07 -2.25 -4.79
CA THR A 112 11.69 -2.19 -4.27
C THR A 112 11.08 -3.59 -4.20
N CYS A 113 11.24 -4.42 -5.23
CA CYS A 113 10.81 -5.82 -5.21
C CYS A 113 11.44 -6.58 -4.04
N ALA A 114 12.74 -6.39 -3.78
CA ALA A 114 13.43 -7.01 -2.66
C ALA A 114 12.93 -6.49 -1.30
N GLU A 115 12.68 -5.19 -1.15
CA GLU A 115 12.12 -4.61 0.09
C GLU A 115 10.70 -5.14 0.37
N ILE A 116 9.84 -5.23 -0.65
CA ILE A 116 8.50 -5.81 -0.52
C ILE A 116 8.58 -7.27 -0.05
N ILE A 117 9.51 -8.06 -0.59
CA ILE A 117 9.71 -9.43 -0.11
C ILE A 117 10.17 -9.45 1.35
N ARG A 118 11.01 -8.51 1.80
CA ARG A 118 11.39 -8.40 3.21
C ARG A 118 10.22 -8.04 4.12
N THR A 119 9.22 -7.29 3.66
CA THR A 119 8.00 -7.05 4.45
C THR A 119 7.18 -8.32 4.61
N ILE A 120 7.10 -9.17 3.57
CA ILE A 120 6.49 -10.50 3.63
C ILE A 120 7.26 -11.41 4.59
N GLU A 121 8.59 -11.45 4.50
CA GLU A 121 9.44 -12.23 5.40
C GLU A 121 9.30 -11.78 6.86
N ARG A 122 9.14 -10.48 7.10
CA ARG A 122 8.87 -9.96 8.43
C ARG A 122 7.50 -10.39 8.94
N ALA A 123 6.48 -10.47 8.08
CA ALA A 123 5.14 -10.86 8.46
C ALA A 123 4.99 -12.37 8.73
N ASP A 124 5.90 -13.20 8.22
CA ASP A 124 5.90 -14.66 8.37
C ASP A 124 5.74 -15.09 9.84
N GLY A 125 4.61 -15.74 10.14
CA GLY A 125 4.26 -16.22 11.49
C GLY A 125 3.86 -15.14 12.50
N ASP A 126 3.82 -13.85 12.13
CA ASP A 126 3.47 -12.74 13.02
C ASP A 126 2.05 -12.24 12.77
N ASN A 127 1.11 -12.66 13.61
CA ASN A 127 -0.30 -12.26 13.50
C ASN A 127 -0.56 -10.74 13.69
N ARG A 128 0.46 -9.97 14.09
CA ARG A 128 0.40 -8.50 14.16
C ARG A 128 0.49 -7.87 12.78
N ILE A 129 0.96 -8.60 11.77
CA ILE A 129 1.07 -8.18 10.38
C ILE A 129 0.27 -9.16 9.50
N PRO A 130 -1.07 -9.09 9.52
CA PRO A 130 -1.92 -10.12 8.93
C PRO A 130 -1.94 -10.12 7.40
N ILE A 131 -1.50 -9.04 6.77
CA ILE A 131 -1.46 -8.88 5.31
C ILE A 131 -0.41 -7.81 4.93
N THR A 132 0.27 -7.99 3.81
CA THR A 132 1.23 -7.04 3.23
C THR A 132 0.65 -6.38 1.97
N VAL A 133 1.38 -5.41 1.41
CA VAL A 133 0.94 -4.62 0.26
C VAL A 133 2.10 -4.24 -0.64
N PHE A 134 1.82 -4.04 -1.91
CA PHE A 134 2.69 -3.30 -2.82
C PHE A 134 1.89 -2.58 -3.91
N LYS A 135 2.55 -1.61 -4.55
CA LYS A 135 2.06 -0.86 -5.72
C LYS A 135 2.81 -1.33 -6.97
N VAL A 136 2.14 -1.43 -8.10
CA VAL A 136 2.76 -1.89 -9.35
C VAL A 136 3.73 -0.83 -9.87
N THR A 137 3.42 0.46 -9.68
CA THR A 137 4.35 1.56 -10.04
C THR A 137 5.63 1.59 -9.20
N GLY A 138 5.67 0.90 -8.07
CA GLY A 138 6.90 0.69 -7.30
C GLY A 138 7.86 -0.33 -7.94
N ILE A 139 7.38 -1.14 -8.87
CA ILE A 139 8.15 -2.22 -9.53
C ILE A 139 8.12 -2.15 -11.07
N GLY A 140 7.57 -1.08 -11.63
CA GLY A 140 7.47 -0.86 -13.06
C GLY A 140 7.16 0.59 -13.38
N ARG A 141 7.62 1.05 -14.55
CA ARG A 141 7.51 2.44 -14.97
C ARG A 141 6.05 2.83 -15.24
N PHE A 142 5.63 3.95 -14.66
CA PHE A 142 4.27 4.46 -14.82
C PHE A 142 3.83 4.60 -16.28
N ALA A 143 4.68 5.24 -17.10
CA ALA A 143 4.39 5.48 -18.51
C ALA A 143 4.29 4.18 -19.35
N LEU A 144 4.91 3.08 -18.90
CA LEU A 144 4.71 1.77 -19.54
C LEU A 144 3.30 1.23 -19.25
N LEU A 145 2.85 1.33 -17.99
CA LEU A 145 1.51 0.89 -17.58
C LEU A 145 0.41 1.72 -18.27
N GLU A 146 0.60 3.04 -18.36
CA GLU A 146 -0.31 3.93 -19.10
C GLU A 146 -0.42 3.54 -20.57
N LYS A 147 0.71 3.20 -21.19
CA LYS A 147 0.76 2.76 -22.59
C LYS A 147 -0.02 1.44 -22.81
N LEU A 148 0.12 0.50 -21.88
CA LEU A 148 -0.61 -0.77 -21.87
C LEU A 148 -2.12 -0.58 -21.68
N ASP A 149 -2.53 0.30 -20.77
CA ASP A 149 -3.95 0.62 -20.56
C ASP A 149 -4.56 1.31 -21.78
N ALA A 150 -3.83 2.25 -22.37
CA ALA A 150 -4.20 2.92 -23.62
C ALA A 150 -4.20 1.99 -24.86
N LYS A 151 -3.89 0.69 -24.69
CA LYS A 151 -3.84 -0.34 -25.74
C LYS A 151 -2.91 0.04 -26.90
N GLN A 152 -1.81 0.74 -26.59
CA GLN A 152 -0.80 1.08 -27.57
C GLN A 152 0.21 -0.05 -27.72
N ASP A 153 0.77 -0.19 -28.92
CA ASP A 153 1.78 -1.21 -29.19
C ASP A 153 3.08 -0.92 -28.44
N LEU A 154 3.59 -1.94 -27.76
CA LEU A 154 4.91 -1.91 -27.16
C LEU A 154 5.99 -2.21 -28.21
N ASN A 155 7.11 -1.50 -28.15
CA ASN A 155 8.31 -1.91 -28.86
C ASN A 155 9.00 -3.08 -28.14
N ASP A 156 10.07 -3.64 -28.74
CA ASP A 156 10.77 -4.80 -28.19
C ASP A 156 11.35 -4.53 -26.78
N THR A 157 11.86 -3.33 -26.53
CA THR A 157 12.41 -2.93 -25.23
C THR A 157 11.32 -2.85 -24.17
N GLU A 158 10.20 -2.21 -24.50
CA GLU A 158 9.03 -2.07 -23.61
C GLU A 158 8.38 -3.43 -23.35
N THR A 159 8.35 -4.31 -24.35
CA THR A 159 7.87 -5.68 -24.18
C THR A 159 8.73 -6.42 -23.17
N ALA A 160 10.05 -6.35 -23.32
CA ALA A 160 10.99 -6.93 -22.35
C ALA A 160 10.88 -6.28 -20.96
N GLU A 161 10.61 -4.98 -20.90
CA GLU A 161 10.33 -4.23 -19.65
C GLU A 161 9.09 -4.78 -18.95
N PHE A 162 7.99 -4.97 -19.68
CA PHE A 162 6.76 -5.51 -19.10
C PHE A 162 6.91 -6.97 -18.63
N GLU A 163 7.71 -7.79 -19.32
CA GLU A 163 8.07 -9.12 -18.82
C GLU A 163 8.80 -9.06 -17.47
N ARG A 164 9.67 -8.06 -17.25
CA ARG A 164 10.32 -7.85 -15.95
C ARG A 164 9.32 -7.42 -14.88
N VAL A 165 8.37 -6.55 -15.20
CA VAL A 165 7.28 -6.16 -14.28
C VAL A 165 6.47 -7.39 -13.85
N LYS A 166 6.05 -8.23 -14.80
CA LYS A 166 5.37 -9.50 -14.54
C LYS A 166 6.20 -10.44 -13.66
N ALA A 167 7.49 -10.58 -13.95
CA ALA A 167 8.39 -11.41 -13.17
C ALA A 167 8.55 -10.91 -11.72
N ARG A 168 8.64 -9.58 -11.49
CA ARG A 168 8.68 -8.98 -10.14
C ARG A 168 7.38 -9.23 -9.39
N CYS A 169 6.24 -8.99 -10.04
CA CYS A 169 4.91 -9.24 -9.47
C CYS A 169 4.75 -10.71 -9.05
N GLN A 170 5.12 -11.65 -9.93
CA GLN A 170 5.12 -13.08 -9.63
C GLN A 170 6.07 -13.45 -8.50
N LYS A 171 7.27 -12.87 -8.45
CA LYS A 171 8.25 -13.13 -7.38
C LYS A 171 7.72 -12.71 -6.01
N ILE A 172 7.08 -11.55 -5.92
CA ILE A 172 6.44 -11.05 -4.70
C ILE A 172 5.30 -11.98 -4.28
N CYS A 173 4.38 -12.29 -5.19
CA CYS A 173 3.22 -13.14 -4.89
C CYS A 173 3.62 -14.59 -4.57
N ALA A 174 4.69 -15.11 -5.19
CA ALA A 174 5.25 -16.42 -4.86
C ALA A 174 5.84 -16.44 -3.45
N ALA A 175 6.54 -15.37 -3.03
CA ALA A 175 7.06 -15.26 -1.67
C ALA A 175 5.92 -15.23 -0.63
N ALA A 176 4.88 -14.44 -0.91
CA ALA A 176 3.65 -14.38 -0.11
C ALA A 176 3.00 -15.77 0.04
N ALA A 177 2.82 -16.49 -1.07
CA ALA A 177 2.24 -17.83 -1.09
C ALA A 177 3.10 -18.85 -0.32
N ALA A 178 4.42 -18.82 -0.51
CA ALA A 178 5.35 -19.73 0.16
C ALA A 178 5.39 -19.55 1.69
N LYS A 179 5.14 -18.33 2.17
CA LYS A 179 5.10 -17.99 3.60
C LYS A 179 3.71 -18.02 4.20
N ASN A 180 2.68 -18.29 3.39
CA ASN A 180 1.29 -18.17 3.80
C ASN A 180 0.96 -16.79 4.41
N VAL A 181 1.54 -15.75 3.83
CA VAL A 181 1.32 -14.35 4.21
C VAL A 181 0.53 -13.70 3.07
N PRO A 182 -0.71 -13.26 3.30
CA PRO A 182 -1.48 -12.53 2.30
C PRO A 182 -0.77 -11.26 1.82
N VAL A 183 -0.92 -10.94 0.53
CA VAL A 183 -0.42 -9.71 -0.09
C VAL A 183 -1.53 -9.07 -0.92
N MET A 184 -1.70 -7.76 -0.80
CA MET A 184 -2.60 -6.99 -1.64
C MET A 184 -1.82 -6.18 -2.68
N ILE A 185 -2.38 -6.07 -3.88
CA ILE A 185 -1.93 -5.17 -4.91
C ILE A 185 -2.79 -3.91 -4.81
N ASP A 186 -2.16 -2.77 -4.52
CA ASP A 186 -2.86 -1.50 -4.39
C ASP A 186 -3.39 -1.03 -5.75
N ALA A 187 -4.53 -0.35 -5.69
CA ALA A 187 -5.08 0.37 -6.83
C ALA A 187 -4.50 1.77 -6.87
N GLU A 188 -4.26 2.25 -8.08
CA GLU A 188 -3.51 3.47 -8.37
C GLU A 188 -4.39 4.36 -9.28
N GLU A 189 -3.82 5.03 -10.28
CA GLU A 189 -4.54 5.93 -11.17
C GLU A 189 -5.42 5.18 -12.18
N THR A 190 -6.57 5.78 -12.52
CA THR A 190 -7.58 5.13 -13.37
C THR A 190 -7.05 4.69 -14.74
N TRP A 191 -6.07 5.41 -15.30
CA TRP A 191 -5.50 5.15 -16.64
C TRP A 191 -4.33 4.16 -16.64
N ILE A 192 -4.04 3.52 -15.50
CA ILE A 192 -3.14 2.36 -15.41
C ILE A 192 -3.81 1.15 -14.75
N GLN A 193 -5.05 1.31 -14.29
CA GLN A 193 -5.69 0.37 -13.38
C GLN A 193 -6.09 -0.94 -14.06
N ASP A 194 -6.44 -0.94 -15.36
CA ASP A 194 -6.84 -2.18 -16.02
C ASP A 194 -5.65 -3.15 -16.14
N THR A 195 -4.44 -2.60 -16.34
CA THR A 195 -3.18 -3.35 -16.35
C THR A 195 -2.85 -3.90 -14.97
N ILE A 196 -3.06 -3.12 -13.91
CA ILE A 196 -2.89 -3.57 -12.51
C ILE A 196 -3.89 -4.70 -12.18
N ASP A 197 -5.15 -4.53 -12.56
CA ASP A 197 -6.22 -5.51 -12.32
C ASP A 197 -5.91 -6.83 -13.04
N ALA A 198 -5.42 -6.77 -14.29
CA ALA A 198 -5.00 -7.94 -15.04
C ALA A 198 -3.84 -8.68 -14.37
N LEU A 199 -2.80 -7.95 -13.93
CA LEU A 199 -1.68 -8.53 -13.18
C LEU A 199 -2.16 -9.20 -11.89
N ALA A 200 -3.08 -8.57 -11.15
CA ALA A 200 -3.63 -9.13 -9.92
C ALA A 200 -4.42 -10.42 -10.18
N LEU A 201 -5.28 -10.45 -11.20
CA LEU A 201 -6.02 -11.65 -11.60
C LEU A 201 -5.07 -12.79 -12.01
N ASP A 202 -4.03 -12.50 -12.78
CA ASP A 202 -3.04 -13.50 -13.16
C ASP A 202 -2.33 -14.10 -11.94
N MET A 203 -2.00 -13.26 -10.94
CA MET A 203 -1.41 -13.74 -9.70
C MET A 203 -2.39 -14.56 -8.86
N MET A 204 -3.67 -14.18 -8.79
CA MET A 204 -4.68 -14.99 -8.12
C MET A 204 -4.90 -16.34 -8.81
N ARG A 205 -4.89 -16.38 -10.15
CA ARG A 205 -4.95 -17.63 -10.92
C ARG A 205 -3.81 -18.57 -10.56
N LEU A 206 -2.62 -18.04 -10.25
CA LEU A 206 -1.47 -18.85 -9.85
C LEU A 206 -1.55 -19.28 -8.38
N PHE A 207 -1.85 -18.35 -7.46
CA PHE A 207 -1.60 -18.54 -6.03
C PHE A 207 -2.85 -18.70 -5.15
N ASN A 208 -4.04 -18.31 -5.60
CA ASN A 208 -5.28 -18.41 -4.80
C ASN A 208 -6.05 -19.70 -5.06
N LYS A 209 -5.49 -20.85 -4.64
CA LYS A 209 -6.11 -22.17 -4.86
C LYS A 209 -7.02 -22.57 -3.71
N GLU A 210 -6.43 -22.92 -2.56
CA GLU A 210 -7.17 -23.39 -1.39
C GLU A 210 -7.47 -22.25 -0.39
N GLN A 211 -6.74 -21.15 -0.50
CA GLN A 211 -6.85 -19.97 0.34
C GLN A 211 -6.55 -18.71 -0.47
N VAL A 212 -7.00 -17.57 0.03
CA VAL A 212 -6.74 -16.26 -0.60
C VAL A 212 -5.38 -15.75 -0.13
N ILE A 213 -4.40 -15.70 -1.03
CA ILE A 213 -3.08 -15.12 -0.78
C ILE A 213 -3.00 -13.73 -1.40
N VAL A 214 -3.39 -13.59 -2.66
CA VAL A 214 -3.32 -12.35 -3.43
C VAL A 214 -4.67 -11.65 -3.40
N TYR A 215 -4.66 -10.36 -3.10
CA TYR A 215 -5.85 -9.50 -3.10
C TYR A 215 -5.70 -8.41 -4.16
N ASN A 216 -6.77 -8.14 -4.91
CA ASN A 216 -6.88 -6.96 -5.76
C ASN A 216 -7.63 -5.86 -5.01
N THR A 217 -7.30 -4.60 -5.29
CA THR A 217 -7.94 -3.43 -4.68
C THR A 217 -8.97 -2.83 -5.64
N TYR A 218 -10.24 -2.81 -5.24
CA TYR A 218 -11.32 -2.23 -6.01
C TYR A 218 -11.69 -0.85 -5.45
N GLN A 219 -11.51 0.19 -6.27
CA GLN A 219 -11.84 1.57 -5.93
C GLN A 219 -13.32 1.85 -6.22
N MET A 220 -14.18 1.72 -5.19
CA MET A 220 -15.64 1.77 -5.31
C MET A 220 -16.23 3.17 -5.57
N TYR A 221 -15.41 4.22 -5.60
CA TYR A 221 -15.78 5.54 -6.12
C TYR A 221 -15.96 5.57 -7.65
N ARG A 222 -15.36 4.62 -8.38
CA ARG A 222 -15.53 4.47 -9.82
C ARG A 222 -16.84 3.76 -10.12
N HIS A 223 -17.51 4.20 -11.18
CA HIS A 223 -18.83 3.71 -11.56
C HIS A 223 -18.82 2.29 -12.17
N ASP A 224 -17.67 1.82 -12.65
CA ASP A 224 -17.47 0.51 -13.29
C ASP A 224 -17.07 -0.60 -12.29
N LYS A 225 -16.36 -0.28 -11.21
CA LYS A 225 -15.72 -1.28 -10.34
C LYS A 225 -16.64 -2.31 -9.68
N LEU A 226 -17.93 -2.00 -9.48
CA LEU A 226 -18.89 -3.01 -9.03
C LEU A 226 -19.12 -4.09 -10.10
N ALA A 227 -19.26 -3.68 -11.36
CA ALA A 227 -19.42 -4.62 -12.47
C ALA A 227 -18.14 -5.41 -12.70
N ASP A 228 -16.96 -4.76 -12.63
CA ASP A 228 -15.66 -5.44 -12.73
C ASP A 228 -15.52 -6.52 -11.65
N MET A 229 -15.78 -6.20 -10.38
CA MET A 229 -15.70 -7.16 -9.28
C MET A 229 -16.66 -8.36 -9.47
N GLN A 230 -17.85 -8.12 -10.04
CA GLN A 230 -18.78 -9.20 -10.36
C GLN A 230 -18.27 -10.08 -11.51
N ALA A 231 -17.69 -9.48 -12.55
CA ALA A 231 -17.08 -10.20 -13.65
C ALA A 231 -15.89 -11.05 -13.16
N ASP A 232 -15.02 -10.48 -12.33
CA ASP A 232 -13.86 -11.17 -11.75
C ASP A 232 -14.28 -12.33 -10.87
N HIS A 233 -15.39 -12.20 -10.14
CA HIS A 233 -15.95 -13.31 -9.36
C HIS A 233 -16.41 -14.49 -10.25
N LEU A 234 -17.04 -14.19 -11.39
CA LEU A 234 -17.43 -15.21 -12.37
C LEU A 234 -16.20 -15.87 -12.98
N ILE A 235 -15.20 -15.08 -13.39
CA ILE A 235 -13.92 -15.55 -13.91
C ILE A 235 -13.23 -16.48 -12.90
N ALA A 236 -13.18 -16.09 -11.63
CA ALA A 236 -12.60 -16.87 -10.54
C ALA A 236 -13.31 -18.23 -10.37
N LYS A 237 -14.65 -18.21 -10.39
CA LYS A 237 -15.47 -19.42 -10.30
C LYS A 237 -15.26 -20.37 -11.48
N GLU A 238 -15.22 -19.85 -12.70
CA GLU A 238 -15.03 -20.66 -13.92
C GLU A 238 -13.60 -21.20 -14.04
N SER A 239 -12.62 -20.43 -13.59
CA SER A 239 -11.20 -20.78 -13.70
C SER A 239 -10.64 -21.54 -12.48
N GLY A 240 -11.46 -21.76 -11.45
CA GLY A 240 -11.08 -22.52 -10.25
C GLY A 240 -10.02 -21.86 -9.37
N PHE A 241 -10.14 -20.55 -9.12
CA PHE A 241 -9.34 -19.84 -8.12
C PHE A 241 -10.23 -19.01 -7.19
N LEU A 242 -9.71 -18.61 -6.02
CA LEU A 242 -10.41 -17.77 -5.06
C LEU A 242 -10.13 -16.29 -5.33
N LEU A 243 -11.19 -15.49 -5.48
CA LEU A 243 -11.05 -14.04 -5.66
C LEU A 243 -10.71 -13.37 -4.33
N GLY A 244 -9.57 -12.66 -4.27
CA GLY A 244 -9.19 -11.82 -3.14
C GLY A 244 -9.57 -10.36 -3.39
N VAL A 245 -10.37 -9.78 -2.50
CA VAL A 245 -10.94 -8.43 -2.68
C VAL A 245 -10.58 -7.52 -1.50
N LYS A 246 -9.99 -6.36 -1.80
CA LYS A 246 -9.92 -5.19 -0.92
C LYS A 246 -10.80 -4.10 -1.51
N MET A 247 -11.87 -3.72 -0.82
CA MET A 247 -12.72 -2.59 -1.24
C MET A 247 -12.25 -1.30 -0.58
N VAL A 248 -12.09 -0.25 -1.38
CA VAL A 248 -11.81 1.11 -0.91
C VAL A 248 -12.76 2.10 -1.57
N ARG A 249 -12.77 3.37 -1.13
CA ARG A 249 -13.40 4.43 -1.92
C ARG A 249 -12.55 4.71 -3.16
N GLY A 250 -11.39 5.31 -2.96
CA GLY A 250 -10.46 5.73 -4.01
C GLY A 250 -9.59 6.87 -3.47
N ALA A 251 -8.38 7.03 -4.00
CA ALA A 251 -7.44 8.08 -3.58
C ALA A 251 -7.10 9.09 -4.69
N TYR A 252 -7.46 8.80 -5.95
CA TYR A 252 -7.08 9.58 -7.14
C TYR A 252 -8.28 9.85 -8.03
#